data_AF-A0A2D0N1E2-F1
#
_entry.id   AF-A0A2D0N1E2-F1
#
_cell.length_a   1.000
_cell.length_b   1.000
_cell.length_c   1.000
_cell.angle_alpha   90.00
_cell.angle_beta   90.00
_cell.angle_gamma   90.00
#
_symmetry.space_group_name_H-M   'P 1'
#
loop_
_entity.id
_entity.type
_entity.pdbx_description
1 polymer ?
#
loop_
_entity_poly.entity_id
_entity_poly.type
_entity_poly.pdbx_seq_one_letter_code
_entity_poly.pdbx_strand_id
1 'polypeptide(L)'
;MEAITLSLEYLCLIKGMNIMGLIGTNVLKYYMMTIDFDASESHLHKVNNRSEMEQPGHAPDVSFAFRWRGRMPIISKKVGSSTLILGLDTGAGINVLDQQKGELLADHLTLSRAVPIIGLDAARENLQSGLLHSLVIDDYNCQEIRVVLTSTSRFGEYKVN
;
A
#
# COMPACT_ATOMS: atom_id res chain seq x y z
N MET A 1 -26.46 12.92 -2.52
CA MET A 1 -25.17 12.47 -1.97
C MET A 1 -25.40 11.03 -1.54
N GLU A 2 -24.87 10.07 -2.28
CA GLU A 2 -24.90 8.66 -1.84
C GLU A 2 -23.75 8.45 -0.86
N ALA A 3 -24.07 8.08 0.37
CA ALA A 3 -23.09 7.60 1.33
C ALA A 3 -23.04 6.08 1.20
N ILE A 4 -21.94 5.55 0.67
CA ILE A 4 -21.69 4.11 0.71
C ILE A 4 -21.24 3.79 2.14
N THR A 5 -22.08 3.05 2.87
CA THR A 5 -21.73 2.55 4.20
C THR A 5 -20.89 1.30 4.03
N LEU A 6 -19.60 1.38 4.34
CA LEU A 6 -18.75 0.20 4.46
C LEU A 6 -18.75 -0.26 5.92
N SER A 7 -19.25 -1.46 6.19
CA SER A 7 -19.15 -2.04 7.54
C SER A 7 -17.73 -2.52 7.81
N LEU A 8 -17.15 -2.10 8.93
CA LEU A 8 -15.84 -2.57 9.40
C LEU A 8 -15.96 -3.69 10.43
N GLU A 9 -17.18 -4.10 10.82
CA GLU A 9 -17.43 -5.07 11.89
C GLU A 9 -16.69 -6.39 11.65
N TYR A 10 -16.72 -6.88 10.41
CA TYR A 10 -16.06 -8.13 10.05
C TYR A 10 -14.53 -8.02 10.13
N LEU A 11 -13.97 -6.87 9.75
CA LEU A 11 -12.53 -6.60 9.90
C LEU A 11 -12.15 -6.53 11.38
N CYS A 12 -12.97 -5.87 12.22
CA CYS A 12 -12.78 -5.84 13.67
C CYS A 12 -12.77 -7.26 14.26
N LEU A 13 -13.71 -8.11 13.85
CA LEU A 13 -13.82 -9.50 14.30
C LEU A 13 -12.56 -10.30 13.96
N ILE A 14 -12.09 -10.22 12.71
CA ILE A 14 -10.92 -11.01 12.25
C ILE A 14 -9.62 -10.48 12.86
N LYS A 15 -9.48 -9.17 13.01
CA LYS A 15 -8.26 -8.56 13.55
C LYS A 15 -8.23 -8.56 15.08
N GLY A 16 -9.36 -8.84 15.75
CA GLY A 16 -9.46 -8.80 17.20
C GLY A 16 -9.23 -7.40 17.78
N MET A 17 -9.47 -6.35 16.98
CA MET A 17 -9.25 -4.96 17.37
C MET A 17 -10.42 -4.09 16.92
N ASN A 18 -10.65 -2.99 17.64
CA ASN A 18 -11.69 -2.05 17.27
C ASN A 18 -11.17 -1.04 16.24
N ILE A 19 -11.71 -1.06 15.03
CA ILE A 19 -11.37 -0.12 13.96
C ILE A 19 -12.38 1.02 13.98
N MET A 20 -11.92 2.22 14.36
CA MET A 20 -12.77 3.41 14.51
C MET A 20 -13.30 3.96 13.18
N GLY A 21 -12.60 3.69 12.07
CA GLY A 21 -12.96 4.19 10.76
C GLY A 21 -11.82 4.08 9.76
N LEU A 22 -12.06 4.58 8.55
CA LEU A 22 -11.07 4.70 7.47
C LEU A 22 -10.88 6.17 7.11
N ILE A 23 -9.63 6.63 7.09
CA ILE A 23 -9.30 8.01 6.69
C ILE A 23 -8.89 8.00 5.22
N GLY A 24 -9.75 8.55 4.36
CA GLY A 24 -9.48 8.65 2.93
C GLY A 24 -8.64 9.87 2.56
N THR A 25 -8.15 9.87 1.32
CA THR A 25 -7.29 10.93 0.76
C THR A 25 -7.93 12.31 0.68
N ASN A 26 -9.27 12.40 0.71
CA ASN A 26 -9.98 13.68 0.80
C ASN A 26 -9.72 14.42 2.12
N VAL A 27 -9.42 13.68 3.19
CA VAL A 27 -9.04 14.23 4.49
C VAL A 27 -7.53 14.40 4.54
N LEU A 28 -6.77 13.35 4.17
CA LEU A 28 -5.30 13.34 4.28
C LEU A 28 -4.60 14.45 3.48
N LYS A 29 -5.21 14.96 2.40
CA LYS A 29 -4.62 16.06 1.60
C LYS A 29 -4.38 17.37 2.38
N TYR A 30 -4.96 17.52 3.56
CA TYR A 30 -4.77 18.68 4.45
C TYR A 30 -3.74 18.44 5.56
N TYR A 31 -3.09 17.27 5.56
CA TYR A 31 -2.17 16.86 6.60
C TYR A 31 -0.84 16.41 6.02
N MET A 32 0.24 16.66 6.75
CA MET A 32 1.48 15.91 6.64
C MET A 32 1.35 14.66 7.52
N MET A 33 1.71 13.51 6.97
CA MET A 33 1.69 12.24 7.69
C MET A 33 3.12 11.80 7.97
N THR A 34 3.39 11.42 9.22
CA THR A 34 4.61 10.69 9.60
C THR A 34 4.21 9.31 10.08
N ILE A 35 5.04 8.31 9.76
CA ILE A 35 4.82 6.92 10.14
C ILE A 35 6.09 6.47 10.87
N ASP A 36 5.93 6.04 12.11
CA ASP A 36 6.97 5.43 12.91
C ASP A 36 6.70 3.92 12.94
N PHE A 37 7.51 3.16 12.18
CA PHE A 37 7.33 1.72 12.05
C PHE A 37 7.74 0.96 13.32
N ASP A 38 8.72 1.46 14.08
CA ASP A 38 9.19 0.83 15.31
C ASP A 38 8.19 1.01 16.45
N ALA A 39 7.63 2.22 16.57
CA ALA A 39 6.56 2.52 17.53
C ALA A 39 5.18 2.00 17.07
N SER A 40 5.03 1.61 15.81
CA SER A 40 3.73 1.29 15.18
C SER A 40 2.73 2.45 15.28
N GLU A 41 3.21 3.67 15.08
CA GLU A 41 2.43 4.90 15.18
C GLU A 41 2.33 5.66 13.85
N SER A 42 1.27 6.43 13.69
CA SER A 42 1.11 7.36 12.56
C SER A 42 0.56 8.67 13.07
N HIS A 43 1.23 9.77 12.74
CA HIS A 43 0.85 11.11 13.18
C HIS A 43 0.38 11.93 11.98
N LEU A 44 -0.70 12.68 12.16
CA LEU A 44 -1.25 13.60 11.17
C LEU A 44 -1.08 15.03 11.68
N HIS A 45 -0.20 15.77 11.03
CA HIS A 45 0.07 17.18 11.33
C HIS A 45 -0.72 18.04 10.35
N LYS A 46 -1.63 18.88 10.85
CA LYS A 46 -2.42 19.76 9.98
C LYS A 46 -1.49 20.80 9.35
N VAL A 47 -1.57 20.95 8.02
CA VAL A 47 -0.72 21.88 7.27
C VAL A 47 -1.60 22.99 6.70
N ASN A 48 -1.45 24.24 7.16
CA ASN A 48 -2.23 25.35 6.60
C ASN A 48 -1.58 25.95 5.34
N ASN A 49 -0.27 25.80 5.20
CA ASN A 49 0.47 26.13 3.98
C ASN A 49 1.71 25.23 3.85
N ARG A 50 2.26 25.07 2.63
CA ARG A 50 3.39 24.15 2.38
C ARG A 50 4.67 24.53 3.14
N SER A 51 4.82 25.80 3.53
CA SER A 51 5.93 26.30 4.35
C SER A 51 5.84 25.90 5.82
N GLU A 52 4.64 25.53 6.31
CA GLU A 52 4.37 25.00 7.65
C GLU A 52 4.56 23.48 7.74
N MET A 53 5.13 22.83 6.71
CA MET A 53 5.66 21.48 6.89
C MET A 53 6.88 21.57 7.81
N GLU A 54 6.62 21.66 9.12
CA GLU A 54 7.63 21.53 10.15
C GLU A 54 8.39 20.23 9.90
N GLN A 55 9.72 20.30 9.92
CA GLN A 55 10.50 19.07 9.87
C GLN A 55 10.13 18.25 11.11
N PRO A 56 9.78 16.95 10.96
CA PRO A 56 9.63 16.10 12.12
C PRO A 56 10.87 16.24 13.00
N GLY A 57 10.70 16.14 14.32
CA GLY A 57 11.80 16.29 15.29
C GLY A 57 12.99 15.35 15.06
N HIS A 58 12.84 14.38 14.15
CA HIS A 58 13.89 13.57 13.54
C HIS A 58 13.77 13.59 12.02
N ALA A 59 14.91 13.64 11.33
CA ALA A 59 14.94 13.43 9.88
C ALA A 59 14.48 12.00 9.55
N PRO A 60 13.71 11.79 8.46
CA PRO A 60 13.29 10.46 8.08
C PRO A 60 14.49 9.63 7.64
N ASP A 61 14.49 8.33 7.96
CA ASP A 61 15.52 7.39 7.48
C ASP A 61 15.52 7.28 5.96
N VAL A 62 14.35 7.46 5.34
CA VAL A 62 14.14 7.42 3.89
C VAL A 62 13.10 8.46 3.49
N SER A 63 13.39 9.21 2.44
CA SER A 63 12.43 10.12 1.82
C SER A 63 12.43 9.94 0.31
N PHE A 64 11.26 9.70 -0.27
CA PHE A 64 11.09 9.56 -1.71
C PHE A 64 9.90 10.34 -2.22
N ALA A 65 10.01 10.81 -3.47
CA ALA A 65 8.92 11.48 -4.15
C ALA A 65 7.92 10.46 -4.72
N PHE A 66 6.63 10.78 -4.59
CA PHE A 66 5.55 10.06 -5.26
C PHE A 66 4.70 11.03 -6.08
N ARG A 67 3.87 10.49 -6.96
CA ARG A 67 2.88 11.27 -7.74
C ARG A 67 1.48 10.75 -7.45
N TRP A 68 0.49 11.61 -7.56
CA TRP A 68 -0.90 11.19 -7.49
C TRP A 68 -1.36 10.67 -8.86
N ARG A 69 -2.00 9.50 -8.88
CA ARG A 69 -2.79 9.01 -10.02
C ARG A 69 -4.21 8.76 -9.54
N GLY A 70 -5.13 9.65 -9.90
CA GLY A 70 -6.46 9.67 -9.30
C GLY A 70 -6.36 9.90 -7.79
N ARG A 71 -6.90 8.96 -7.00
CA ARG A 71 -6.91 9.01 -5.53
C ARG A 71 -5.77 8.21 -4.87
N MET A 72 -4.83 7.68 -5.64
CA MET A 72 -3.76 6.80 -5.16
C MET A 72 -2.39 7.48 -5.32
N PRO A 73 -1.57 7.54 -4.26
CA PRO A 73 -0.16 7.91 -4.40
C PRO A 73 0.59 6.75 -5.07
N ILE A 74 1.40 7.05 -6.08
CA ILE A 74 2.14 6.06 -6.85
C ILE A 74 3.63 6.38 -6.93
N ILE A 75 4.44 5.32 -6.95
CA ILE A 75 5.87 5.35 -7.30
C ILE A 75 6.13 4.45 -8.51
N SER A 76 7.15 4.79 -9.30
CA SER A 76 7.59 3.99 -10.44
C SER A 76 9.01 3.52 -10.19
N LYS A 77 9.23 2.21 -10.12
CA LYS A 77 10.54 1.62 -9.79
C LYS A 77 10.86 0.47 -10.72
N LYS A 78 12.15 0.26 -10.98
CA LYS A 78 12.64 -0.77 -11.90
C LYS A 78 12.99 -2.03 -11.11
N VAL A 79 12.58 -3.19 -11.61
CA VAL A 79 12.95 -4.51 -11.09
C VAL A 79 13.42 -5.34 -12.28
N GLY A 80 14.71 -5.63 -12.34
CA GLY A 80 15.35 -6.20 -13.53
C GLY A 80 15.21 -5.28 -14.75
N SER A 81 14.65 -5.80 -15.84
CA SER A 81 14.31 -5.04 -17.05
C SER A 81 12.93 -4.40 -17.01
N SER A 82 12.10 -4.77 -16.02
CA SER A 82 10.69 -4.35 -15.91
C SER A 82 10.53 -3.08 -15.08
N THR A 83 9.63 -2.18 -15.50
CA THR A 83 9.19 -1.05 -14.68
C THR A 83 7.86 -1.39 -14.02
N LEU A 84 7.81 -1.26 -12.70
CA LEU A 84 6.61 -1.42 -11.89
C LEU A 84 6.07 -0.05 -11.48
N ILE A 85 4.77 0.13 -11.63
CA ILE A 85 4.02 1.25 -11.06
C ILE A 85 3.31 0.70 -9.83
N LEU A 86 3.69 1.21 -8.65
CA LEU A 86 3.23 0.72 -7.36
C LEU A 86 2.36 1.79 -6.71
N GLY A 87 1.17 1.40 -6.24
CA GLY A 87 0.34 2.23 -5.37
C GLY A 87 0.77 2.08 -3.91
N LEU A 88 0.79 3.18 -3.16
CA LEU A 88 1.04 3.15 -1.72
C LEU A 88 -0.31 3.12 -0.99
N ASP A 89 -0.60 2.00 -0.35
CA ASP A 89 -1.87 1.77 0.34
C ASP A 89 -1.59 1.35 1.79
N THR A 90 -1.73 2.29 2.72
CA THR A 90 -1.56 2.02 4.16
C THR A 90 -2.74 1.23 4.76
N GLY A 91 -3.85 1.09 4.02
CA GLY A 91 -4.99 0.25 4.41
C GLY A 91 -4.80 -1.23 4.06
N ALA A 92 -3.83 -1.55 3.19
CA ALA A 92 -3.53 -2.92 2.80
C ALA A 92 -2.68 -3.64 3.85
N GLY A 93 -3.14 -4.82 4.30
CA GLY A 93 -2.39 -5.66 5.24
C GLY A 93 -1.29 -6.52 4.59
N ILE A 94 -1.23 -6.56 3.25
CA ILE A 94 -0.23 -7.30 2.47
C ILE A 94 -0.03 -6.61 1.12
N ASN A 95 1.18 -6.69 0.56
CA ASN A 95 1.41 -6.18 -0.79
C ASN A 95 0.71 -7.04 -1.82
N VAL A 96 0.10 -6.39 -2.81
CA VAL A 96 -0.58 -7.05 -3.92
C VAL A 96 0.19 -6.74 -5.20
N LEU A 97 0.51 -7.78 -5.96
CA LEU A 97 1.14 -7.66 -7.26
C LEU A 97 0.17 -8.21 -8.32
N ASP A 98 0.05 -7.52 -9.46
CA ASP A 98 -0.77 -8.03 -10.55
C ASP A 98 -0.20 -9.35 -11.05
N GLN A 99 -1.06 -10.35 -11.20
CA GLN A 99 -0.64 -11.70 -11.61
C GLN A 99 0.16 -11.69 -12.94
N GLN A 100 -0.18 -10.80 -13.89
CA GLN A 100 0.54 -10.67 -15.16
C GLN A 100 1.97 -10.15 -14.96
N LYS A 101 2.22 -9.37 -13.90
CA LYS A 101 3.57 -8.90 -13.53
C LYS A 101 4.37 -10.01 -12.84
N GLY A 102 3.71 -10.97 -12.19
CA GLY A 102 4.38 -12.10 -11.56
C GLY A 102 5.23 -12.90 -12.56
N GLU A 103 4.70 -13.14 -13.76
CA GLU A 103 5.42 -13.85 -14.84
C GLU A 103 6.64 -13.05 -15.33
N LEU A 104 6.50 -11.73 -15.46
CA LEU A 104 7.58 -10.82 -15.89
C LEU A 104 8.70 -10.66 -14.86
N LEU A 105 8.46 -11.08 -13.62
CA LEU A 105 9.39 -10.97 -12.50
C LEU A 105 9.88 -12.32 -12.01
N ALA A 106 9.78 -13.40 -12.81
CA ALA A 106 10.12 -14.76 -12.38
C ALA A 106 11.53 -14.87 -11.77
N ASP A 107 12.52 -14.15 -12.31
CA ASP A 107 13.90 -14.14 -11.80
C ASP A 107 14.07 -13.36 -10.47
N HIS A 108 13.05 -12.63 -10.06
CA HIS A 108 13.04 -11.76 -8.87
C HIS A 108 11.96 -12.15 -7.86
N LEU A 109 11.13 -13.15 -8.17
CA LEU A 109 9.96 -13.55 -7.40
C LEU A 109 9.97 -15.06 -7.16
N THR A 110 10.09 -15.46 -5.89
CA THR A 110 9.89 -16.87 -5.52
C THR A 110 8.44 -17.12 -5.14
N LEU A 111 7.73 -17.93 -5.91
CA LEU A 111 6.37 -18.36 -5.59
C LEU A 111 6.36 -19.29 -4.37
N SER A 112 5.34 -19.15 -3.54
CA SER A 112 5.13 -19.89 -2.29
C SER A 112 3.73 -20.54 -2.27
N ARG A 113 3.29 -21.12 -1.16
CA ARG A 113 1.93 -21.67 -1.09
C ARG A 113 0.85 -20.58 -1.23
N ALA A 114 -0.34 -20.94 -1.70
CA ALA A 114 -1.47 -20.03 -1.65
C ALA A 114 -1.85 -19.67 -0.20
N VAL A 115 -2.30 -18.44 0.02
CA VAL A 115 -2.72 -17.92 1.32
C VAL A 115 -4.14 -17.34 1.24
N PRO A 116 -4.96 -17.48 2.30
CA PRO A 116 -6.28 -16.87 2.33
C PRO A 116 -6.18 -15.36 2.50
N ILE A 117 -6.81 -14.61 1.60
CA ILE A 117 -6.98 -13.16 1.68
C ILE A 117 -8.47 -12.84 1.83
N ILE A 118 -8.76 -11.78 2.58
CA ILE A 118 -10.12 -11.32 2.87
C ILE A 118 -10.25 -9.89 2.38
N GLY A 119 -11.20 -9.66 1.47
CA GLY A 119 -11.52 -8.35 0.92
C GLY A 119 -12.50 -7.56 1.80
N LEU A 120 -12.80 -6.33 1.38
CA LEU A 120 -13.78 -5.44 2.03
C LEU A 120 -15.23 -5.94 1.90
N ASP A 121 -15.50 -6.78 0.90
CA ASP A 121 -16.78 -7.47 0.68
C ASP A 121 -16.92 -8.74 1.55
N ALA A 122 -16.00 -8.97 2.49
CA ALA A 122 -15.86 -10.18 3.28
C ALA A 122 -15.62 -11.47 2.46
N ALA A 123 -15.42 -11.37 1.15
CA ALA A 123 -15.09 -12.51 0.31
C ALA A 123 -13.70 -13.02 0.67
N ARG A 124 -13.61 -14.35 0.79
CA ARG A 124 -12.37 -15.06 1.06
C ARG A 124 -11.88 -15.73 -0.21
N GLU A 125 -10.65 -15.42 -0.61
CA GLU A 125 -10.01 -16.00 -1.78
C GLU A 125 -8.64 -16.58 -1.38
N ASN A 126 -8.29 -17.76 -1.87
CA ASN A 126 -6.95 -18.30 -1.71
C ASN A 126 -6.10 -17.82 -2.88
N LEU A 127 -5.16 -16.92 -2.60
CA LEU A 127 -4.31 -16.31 -3.61
C LEU A 127 -2.90 -16.88 -3.57
N GLN A 128 -2.33 -17.08 -4.75
CA GLN A 128 -0.93 -17.47 -4.91
C GLN A 128 -0.04 -16.41 -4.23
N SER A 129 0.83 -16.83 -3.31
CA SER A 129 1.76 -15.92 -2.65
C SER A 129 3.16 -16.02 -3.23
N GLY A 130 4.00 -15.04 -2.93
CA GLY A 130 5.41 -15.08 -3.27
C GLY A 130 6.24 -14.08 -2.48
N LEU A 131 7.55 -14.17 -2.68
CA LEU A 131 8.55 -13.31 -2.11
C LEU A 131 9.30 -12.58 -3.23
N LEU A 132 9.10 -11.27 -3.32
CA LEU A 132 9.91 -10.40 -4.19
C LEU A 132 11.24 -10.14 -3.47
N HIS A 133 12.35 -10.56 -4.04
CA HIS A 133 13.64 -10.61 -3.34
C HIS A 133 14.15 -9.23 -2.94
N SER A 134 14.01 -8.25 -3.84
CA SER A 134 14.47 -6.89 -3.63
C SER A 134 13.67 -5.90 -4.47
N LEU A 135 13.40 -4.74 -3.89
CA LEU A 135 12.90 -3.54 -4.57
C LEU A 135 13.69 -2.35 -4.04
N VAL A 136 14.39 -1.66 -4.94
CA VAL A 136 15.12 -0.45 -4.59
C VAL A 136 14.20 0.76 -4.80
N ILE A 137 13.96 1.51 -3.73
CA ILE A 137 13.22 2.76 -3.71
C ILE A 137 14.23 3.87 -3.40
N ASP A 138 14.74 4.49 -4.47
CA ASP A 138 15.80 5.51 -4.36
C ASP A 138 17.06 4.93 -3.72
N ASP A 139 17.44 5.33 -2.52
CA ASP A 139 18.59 4.81 -1.77
C ASP A 139 18.23 3.66 -0.82
N TYR A 140 16.93 3.37 -0.65
CA TYR A 140 16.48 2.32 0.25
C TYR A 140 16.24 0.99 -0.47
N ASN A 141 16.81 -0.09 0.04
CA ASN A 141 16.62 -1.44 -0.48
C ASN A 141 15.63 -2.22 0.39
N CYS A 142 14.39 -2.33 -0.08
CA CYS A 142 13.40 -3.21 0.52
C CYS A 142 13.71 -4.66 0.14
N GLN A 143 14.01 -5.52 1.10
CA GLN A 143 14.29 -6.94 0.89
C GLN A 143 13.12 -7.82 1.34
N GLU A 144 13.02 -9.01 0.75
CA GLU A 144 12.09 -10.07 1.16
C GLU A 144 10.62 -9.60 1.27
N ILE A 145 10.14 -8.92 0.22
CA ILE A 145 8.81 -8.33 0.20
C ILE A 145 7.78 -9.40 -0.09
N ARG A 146 6.96 -9.72 0.91
CA ARG A 146 5.83 -10.64 0.75
C ARG A 146 4.75 -10.02 -0.12
N VAL A 147 4.33 -10.74 -1.14
CA VAL A 147 3.27 -10.36 -2.09
C VAL A 147 2.24 -11.47 -2.25
N VAL A 148 1.02 -11.08 -2.62
CA VAL A 148 0.03 -11.99 -3.21
C VAL A 148 -0.26 -11.60 -4.66
N LEU A 149 -0.51 -12.59 -5.49
CA LEU A 149 -0.80 -12.44 -6.92
C LEU A 149 -2.30 -12.50 -7.15
N THR A 150 -2.87 -11.44 -7.70
CA THR A 150 -4.27 -11.39 -8.14
C THR A 150 -4.46 -10.32 -9.20
N SER A 151 -5.62 -10.27 -9.85
CA SER A 151 -5.90 -9.19 -10.80
C SER A 151 -6.11 -7.87 -10.07
N THR A 152 -5.30 -6.86 -10.39
CA THR A 152 -5.47 -5.54 -9.76
C THR A 152 -6.65 -4.74 -10.31
N SER A 153 -7.27 -5.22 -11.40
CA SER A 153 -8.50 -4.64 -11.96
C SER A 153 -9.67 -4.59 -10.97
N ARG A 154 -9.66 -5.49 -9.97
CA ARG A 154 -10.66 -5.57 -8.91
C ARG A 154 -10.60 -4.44 -7.89
N PHE A 155 -9.49 -3.71 -7.81
CA PHE A 155 -9.32 -2.63 -6.81
C PHE A 155 -9.87 -1.27 -7.26
N GLY A 156 -10.51 -1.18 -8.45
CA GLY A 156 -11.22 0.02 -8.92
C GLY A 156 -10.30 1.16 -9.34
N GLU A 157 -10.39 1.58 -10.61
CA GLU A 157 -9.61 2.65 -11.28
C GLU A 157 -8.14 2.35 -11.69
N TYR A 158 -7.56 1.21 -11.32
CA TYR A 158 -6.12 0.97 -11.56
C TYR A 158 -5.80 0.21 -12.85
N LYS A 159 -6.34 0.64 -13.99
CA LYS A 159 -5.79 0.23 -15.30
C LYS A 159 -4.41 0.87 -15.48
N VAL A 160 -3.38 0.13 -15.10
CA VAL A 160 -2.00 0.44 -15.48
C VAL A 160 -1.83 0.03 -16.94
N ASN A 161 -2.21 0.93 -17.86
CA ASN A 161 -1.72 0.86 -19.24
C ASN A 161 -0.19 0.97 -19.24
#